data_AF-A0A914L7A8-F1
#
_entry.id   AF-A0A914L7A8-F1
#
_cell.length_a   1.000
_cell.length_b   1.000
_cell.length_c   1.000
_cell.angle_alpha   90.00
_cell.angle_beta   90.00
_cell.angle_gamma   90.00
#
_symmetry.space_group_name_H-M   'P 1'
#
loop_
_entity.id
_entity.type
_entity.pdbx_description
1 polymer ?
#
loop_
_entity_poly.entity_id
_entity_poly.type
_entity_poly.pdbx_seq_one_letter_code
_entity_poly.pdbx_strand_id
1 'polypeptide(L)'
;MDERTVRKTISQLAYCYAVNRRVSDPVQFSIVGLTGKAEKIFNSYPSYSNWDVNISNKNLDELWNPKQIVYLTADSNNLLETLNEDKVYIIGGLLDHNHHKGICLKKAEDNGYEHARLPIESFFKLCGRNVLTINQVFEILVNFCQSLDWKKAFLDVIPKRKGIAEEISSEYKKREEVSLEELTNE
;
A
#
# COMPACT_ATOMS: atom_id res chain seq x y z
N MET A 1 -5.20 18.53 5.54
CA MET A 1 -3.80 18.47 6.00
C MET A 1 -3.19 19.87 6.00
N ASP A 2 -2.43 20.23 7.04
CA ASP A 2 -1.66 21.48 7.04
C ASP A 2 -0.48 21.40 6.05
N GLU A 3 0.17 22.53 5.77
CA GLU A 3 1.27 22.56 4.79
C GLU A 3 2.45 21.66 5.18
N ARG A 4 2.79 21.62 6.47
CA ARG A 4 3.86 20.77 6.99
C ARG A 4 3.58 19.30 6.70
N THR A 5 2.36 18.85 6.93
CA THR A 5 1.94 17.47 6.64
C THR A 5 1.96 17.19 5.15
N VAL A 6 1.48 18.12 4.31
CA VAL A 6 1.53 17.96 2.84
C VAL A 6 2.97 17.79 2.34
N ARG A 7 3.93 18.58 2.86
CA ARG A 7 5.36 18.41 2.53
C ARG A 7 5.90 17.04 2.93
N LYS A 8 5.50 16.52 4.09
CA LYS A 8 5.85 15.16 4.53
C LYS A 8 5.25 14.09 3.62
N THR A 9 3.99 14.26 3.19
CA THR A 9 3.34 13.36 2.22
C THR A 9 4.11 13.33 0.91
N ILE A 10 4.48 14.50 0.37
CA ILE A 10 5.25 14.61 -0.87
C ILE A 10 6.66 14.00 -0.72
N SER A 11 7.29 14.16 0.44
CA SER A 11 8.55 13.50 0.75
C SER A 11 8.43 11.96 0.76
N GLN A 12 7.31 11.42 1.25
CA GLN A 12 7.04 9.98 1.15
C GLN A 12 6.83 9.52 -0.30
N LEU A 13 6.17 10.32 -1.15
CA LEU A 13 6.04 10.00 -2.58
C LEU A 13 7.41 9.94 -3.28
N ALA A 14 8.33 10.84 -2.93
CA ALA A 14 9.70 10.80 -3.44
C ALA A 14 10.46 9.54 -3.02
N TYR A 15 10.24 9.08 -1.79
CA TYR A 15 10.77 7.80 -1.33
C TYR A 15 10.16 6.63 -2.12
N CYS A 16 8.84 6.60 -2.34
CA CYS A 16 8.18 5.58 -3.16
C CYS A 16 8.82 5.51 -4.55
N TYR A 17 8.98 6.66 -5.22
CA TYR A 17 9.62 6.73 -6.52
C TYR A 17 11.05 6.17 -6.50
N ALA A 18 11.86 6.57 -5.51
CA ALA A 18 13.23 6.10 -5.39
C ALA A 18 13.34 4.58 -5.14
N VAL A 19 12.43 4.00 -4.35
CA VAL A 19 12.35 2.55 -4.13
C VAL A 19 11.98 1.83 -5.43
N ASN A 20 10.92 2.29 -6.10
CA ASN A 20 10.44 1.64 -7.33
C ASN A 20 11.51 1.64 -8.43
N ARG A 21 12.33 2.69 -8.51
CA ARG A 21 13.43 2.80 -9.48
C ARG A 21 14.62 1.86 -9.23
N ARG A 22 14.71 1.24 -8.06
CA ARG A 22 15.86 0.41 -7.65
C ARG A 22 15.60 -1.10 -7.76
N VAL A 23 14.34 -1.51 -7.88
CA VAL A 23 14.00 -2.93 -8.06
C VAL A 23 14.20 -3.37 -9.51
N SER A 24 14.36 -4.67 -9.73
CA SER A 24 14.54 -5.23 -11.08
C SER A 24 13.28 -5.05 -11.93
N ASP A 25 12.11 -5.21 -11.31
CA ASP A 25 10.81 -5.17 -11.97
C ASP A 25 9.92 -4.09 -11.32
N PRO A 26 10.06 -2.82 -11.72
CA PRO A 26 9.28 -1.71 -11.16
C PRO A 26 7.79 -1.85 -11.44
N VAL A 27 6.95 -1.45 -10.48
CA VAL A 27 5.50 -1.36 -10.70
C VAL A 27 5.13 -0.10 -11.47
N GLN A 28 3.98 -0.12 -12.14
CA GLN A 28 3.39 1.08 -12.75
C GLN A 28 2.91 2.03 -11.64
N PHE A 29 3.70 3.08 -11.37
CA PHE A 29 3.42 4.02 -10.28
C PHE A 29 2.63 5.24 -10.78
N SER A 30 1.55 5.59 -10.07
CA SER A 30 0.72 6.76 -10.36
C SER A 30 0.53 7.63 -9.12
N ILE A 31 0.54 8.95 -9.30
CA ILE A 31 0.23 9.95 -8.27
C ILE A 31 -0.97 10.76 -8.77
N VAL A 32 -2.13 10.54 -8.15
CA VAL A 32 -3.42 11.04 -8.64
C VAL A 32 -4.18 11.84 -7.59
N GLY A 33 -5.19 12.59 -8.01
CA GLY A 33 -5.94 13.50 -7.13
C GLY A 33 -5.10 14.65 -6.57
N LEU A 34 -3.97 14.98 -7.21
CA LEU A 34 -3.15 16.13 -6.82
C LEU A 34 -3.88 17.42 -7.16
N THR A 35 -4.39 18.10 -6.14
CA THR A 35 -5.11 19.37 -6.31
C THR A 35 -4.68 20.38 -5.24
N GLY A 36 -4.94 21.65 -5.51
CA GLY A 36 -4.82 22.73 -4.52
C GLY A 36 -3.41 22.87 -3.94
N LYS A 37 -3.29 22.75 -2.61
CA LYS A 37 -2.00 22.93 -1.92
C LYS A 37 -0.99 21.82 -2.26
N ALA A 38 -1.45 20.58 -2.40
CA ALA A 38 -0.57 19.44 -2.69
C ALA A 38 0.07 19.58 -4.07
N GLU A 39 -0.74 19.92 -5.09
CA GLU A 39 -0.29 20.18 -6.45
C GLU A 39 0.75 21.32 -6.51
N LYS A 40 0.46 22.46 -5.87
CA LYS A 40 1.39 23.61 -5.82
C LYS A 40 2.74 23.25 -5.21
N ILE A 41 2.75 22.50 -4.10
CA ILE A 41 3.99 22.09 -3.44
C ILE A 41 4.71 21.02 -4.26
N PHE A 42 3.99 20.07 -4.86
CA PHE A 42 4.59 19.05 -5.72
C PHE A 42 5.29 19.69 -6.93
N ASN A 43 4.62 20.62 -7.61
CA ASN A 43 5.17 21.34 -8.76
C ASN A 43 6.28 22.33 -8.40
N SER A 44 6.49 22.63 -7.11
CA SER A 44 7.62 23.45 -6.66
C SER A 44 8.97 22.73 -6.71
N TYR A 45 8.98 21.43 -6.98
CA TYR A 45 10.18 20.62 -7.22
C TYR A 45 10.34 20.34 -8.71
N PRO A 46 11.15 21.13 -9.46
CA PRO A 46 11.26 20.97 -10.92
C PRO A 46 11.76 19.59 -11.36
N SER A 47 12.51 18.88 -10.52
CA SER A 47 12.98 17.53 -10.83
C SER A 47 11.87 16.49 -10.91
N TYR A 48 10.70 16.76 -10.31
CA TYR A 48 9.60 15.80 -10.27
C TYR A 48 8.86 15.71 -11.61
N SER A 49 8.98 16.73 -12.47
CA SER A 49 8.43 16.65 -13.83
C SER A 49 9.16 15.63 -14.73
N ASN A 50 10.37 15.21 -14.33
CA ASN A 50 11.17 14.23 -15.06
C ASN A 50 10.98 12.80 -14.51
N TRP A 51 10.08 12.61 -13.54
CA TRP A 51 9.79 11.30 -13.00
C TRP A 51 8.99 10.47 -14.01
N ASP A 52 9.43 9.23 -14.18
CA ASP A 52 8.72 8.19 -14.93
C ASP A 52 7.56 7.64 -14.08
N VAL A 53 6.52 8.46 -13.92
CA VAL A 53 5.33 8.24 -13.06
C VAL A 53 4.12 8.92 -13.71
N ASN A 54 2.95 8.27 -13.67
CA ASN A 54 1.72 8.89 -14.13
C ASN A 54 1.20 9.90 -13.10
N ILE A 55 1.23 11.19 -13.43
CA ILE A 55 0.80 12.27 -12.54
C ILE A 55 -0.52 12.85 -13.05
N SER A 56 -1.54 12.93 -12.18
CA SER A 56 -2.85 13.46 -12.55
C SER A 56 -3.54 14.21 -11.40
N ASN A 57 -4.36 15.20 -11.77
CA ASN A 57 -5.27 15.88 -10.85
C ASN A 57 -6.68 15.26 -10.84
N LYS A 58 -6.95 14.29 -11.72
CA LYS A 58 -8.23 13.60 -11.84
C LYS A 58 -8.50 12.68 -10.64
N ASN A 59 -9.77 12.44 -10.38
CA ASN A 59 -10.21 11.44 -9.40
C ASN A 59 -10.04 10.02 -9.95
N LEU A 60 -10.19 9.02 -9.08
CA LEU A 60 -9.96 7.62 -9.43
C LEU A 60 -10.91 7.12 -10.53
N ASP A 61 -12.19 7.46 -10.47
CA ASP A 61 -13.22 7.03 -11.44
C ASP A 61 -13.08 7.65 -12.82
N GLU A 62 -12.34 8.75 -12.91
CA GLU A 62 -12.02 9.39 -14.19
C GLU A 62 -10.83 8.71 -14.88
N LEU A 63 -10.10 7.86 -14.18
CA LEU A 63 -8.87 7.21 -14.63
C LEU A 63 -9.02 5.70 -14.81
N TRP A 64 -9.81 5.06 -13.95
CA TRP A 64 -9.99 3.61 -13.95
C TRP A 64 -11.45 3.22 -13.77
N ASN A 65 -11.82 2.04 -14.27
CA ASN A 65 -13.12 1.47 -13.97
C ASN A 65 -13.20 1.13 -12.47
N PRO A 66 -14.27 1.51 -11.74
CA PRO A 66 -14.42 1.21 -10.32
C PRO A 66 -14.17 -0.27 -9.95
N LYS A 67 -14.51 -1.21 -10.85
CA LYS A 67 -14.28 -2.64 -10.66
C LYS A 67 -12.81 -3.05 -10.67
N GLN A 68 -11.92 -2.22 -11.20
CA GLN A 68 -10.47 -2.47 -11.18
C GLN A 68 -9.81 -1.94 -9.91
N ILE A 69 -10.51 -1.11 -9.12
CA ILE A 69 -9.91 -0.36 -8.02
C ILE A 69 -9.99 -1.19 -6.73
N VAL A 70 -8.85 -1.36 -6.06
CA VAL A 70 -8.75 -1.92 -4.71
C VAL A 70 -8.15 -0.88 -3.78
N TYR A 71 -8.95 -0.30 -2.90
CA TYR A 71 -8.51 0.71 -1.94
C TYR A 71 -7.90 0.05 -0.69
N LEU A 72 -6.62 0.32 -0.43
CA LEU A 72 -5.91 -0.24 0.71
C LEU A 72 -6.17 0.59 1.96
N THR A 73 -6.69 -0.06 3.00
CA THR A 73 -6.99 0.57 4.29
C THR A 73 -6.87 -0.45 5.42
N ALA A 74 -6.25 -0.07 6.53
CA ALA A 74 -6.11 -0.94 7.70
C ALA A 74 -7.46 -1.26 8.36
N ASP A 75 -8.48 -0.42 8.15
CA ASP A 75 -9.82 -0.60 8.72
C ASP A 75 -10.67 -1.61 7.93
N SER A 76 -10.16 -2.16 6.81
CA SER A 76 -10.91 -3.12 6.00
C SER A 76 -11.07 -4.47 6.71
N ASN A 77 -12.23 -5.10 6.50
CA ASN A 77 -12.47 -6.50 6.91
C ASN A 77 -11.93 -7.52 5.90
N ASN A 78 -11.58 -7.10 4.68
CA ASN A 78 -11.10 -8.00 3.63
C ASN A 78 -9.58 -8.09 3.68
N LEU A 79 -9.03 -9.29 3.58
CA LEU A 79 -7.60 -9.53 3.55
C LEU A 79 -7.07 -9.46 2.12
N LEU A 80 -5.94 -8.79 1.91
CA LEU A 80 -5.22 -8.83 0.64
C LEU A 80 -4.28 -10.03 0.61
N GLU A 81 -4.70 -11.13 0.00
CA GLU A 81 -3.90 -12.36 -0.07
C GLU A 81 -2.90 -12.36 -1.23
N THR A 82 -3.29 -11.81 -2.38
CA THR A 82 -2.46 -11.72 -3.59
C THR A 82 -2.70 -10.41 -4.33
N LEU A 83 -1.82 -10.10 -5.29
CA LEU A 83 -1.98 -8.99 -6.22
C LEU A 83 -2.40 -9.52 -7.60
N ASN A 84 -3.40 -8.89 -8.19
CA ASN A 84 -3.87 -9.16 -9.54
C ASN A 84 -3.41 -8.04 -10.47
N GLU A 85 -2.80 -8.39 -11.59
CA GLU A 85 -2.24 -7.46 -12.57
C GLU A 85 -3.32 -6.59 -13.27
N ASP A 86 -4.58 -7.05 -13.31
CA ASP A 86 -5.71 -6.30 -13.88
C ASP A 86 -6.30 -5.26 -12.91
N LYS A 87 -5.80 -5.22 -11.67
CA LYS A 87 -6.28 -4.34 -10.60
C LYS A 87 -5.34 -3.17 -10.34
N VAL A 88 -5.90 -2.10 -9.79
CA VAL A 88 -5.19 -0.90 -9.37
C VAL A 88 -5.31 -0.74 -7.86
N TYR A 89 -4.17 -0.83 -7.17
CA TYR A 89 -4.10 -0.76 -5.72
C TYR A 89 -3.87 0.69 -5.24
N ILE A 90 -4.83 1.22 -4.49
CA ILE A 90 -4.83 2.63 -4.06
C ILE A 90 -4.33 2.76 -2.62
N ILE A 91 -3.29 3.56 -2.43
CA ILE A 91 -2.81 3.99 -1.11
C ILE A 91 -3.31 5.40 -0.86
N GLY A 92 -3.99 5.63 0.27
CA GLY A 92 -4.45 6.96 0.65
C GLY A 92 -3.28 7.93 0.84
N GLY A 93 -3.28 9.05 0.10
CA GLY A 93 -2.31 10.15 0.23
C GLY A 93 -2.48 11.00 1.49
N LEU A 94 -2.71 10.38 2.64
CA LEU A 94 -3.05 11.02 3.91
C LEU A 94 -2.00 10.71 4.98
N LEU A 95 -1.56 11.75 5.69
CA LEU A 95 -0.71 11.63 6.88
C LEU A 95 -1.42 12.25 8.07
N ASP A 96 -2.28 11.49 8.73
CA ASP A 96 -3.12 11.99 9.82
C ASP A 96 -2.83 11.33 11.17
N HIS A 97 -1.74 10.56 11.30
CA HIS A 97 -1.40 9.81 12.52
C HIS A 97 -2.55 8.90 13.02
N ASN A 98 -3.42 8.47 12.11
CA ASN A 98 -4.65 7.73 12.37
C ASN A 98 -5.66 8.49 13.26
N HIS A 99 -5.73 9.81 13.12
CA HIS A 99 -6.75 10.63 13.78
C HIS A 99 -8.15 10.40 13.19
N HIS A 100 -8.24 10.08 11.90
CA HIS A 100 -9.51 9.88 11.21
C HIS A 100 -9.68 8.42 10.76
N LYS A 101 -9.93 7.56 11.74
CA LYS A 101 -10.23 6.15 11.49
C LYS A 101 -11.37 5.99 10.50
N GLY A 102 -11.23 5.06 9.56
CA GLY A 102 -12.27 4.69 8.60
C GLY A 102 -12.46 5.66 7.43
N ILE A 103 -11.73 6.78 7.31
CA ILE A 103 -11.92 7.70 6.16
C ILE A 103 -11.67 7.01 4.82
N CYS A 104 -10.59 6.22 4.73
CA CYS A 104 -10.26 5.53 3.49
C CYS A 104 -11.26 4.41 3.18
N LEU A 105 -11.71 3.67 4.21
CA LEU A 105 -12.72 2.63 4.05
C LEU A 105 -14.04 3.23 3.57
N LYS A 106 -14.53 4.25 4.27
CA LYS A 106 -15.77 4.95 3.90
C LYS A 106 -15.70 5.49 2.47
N LYS A 107 -14.56 6.08 2.06
CA LYS A 107 -14.38 6.54 0.69
C LYS A 107 -14.49 5.40 -0.32
N ALA A 108 -13.94 4.22 -0.01
CA ALA A 108 -14.06 3.06 -0.88
C ALA A 108 -15.52 2.57 -0.97
N GLU A 109 -16.20 2.44 0.16
CA GLU A 109 -17.61 2.03 0.25
C GLU A 109 -18.54 3.00 -0.49
N ASP A 110 -18.40 4.31 -0.25
CA ASP A 110 -19.23 5.36 -0.86
C ASP A 110 -19.12 5.39 -2.39
N ASN A 111 -17.98 4.96 -2.96
CA ASN A 111 -17.75 4.93 -4.40
C ASN A 111 -17.84 3.50 -5.00
N GLY A 112 -18.18 2.49 -4.20
CA GLY A 112 -18.31 1.10 -4.65
C GLY A 112 -17.00 0.46 -5.10
N TYR A 113 -15.86 0.88 -4.56
CA TYR A 113 -14.56 0.26 -4.81
C TYR A 113 -14.42 -1.01 -3.98
N GLU A 114 -13.66 -1.97 -4.50
CA GLU A 114 -13.12 -3.02 -3.63
C GLU A 114 -12.16 -2.39 -2.63
N HIS A 115 -12.04 -2.99 -1.46
CA HIS A 115 -11.12 -2.53 -0.42
C HIS A 115 -10.51 -3.72 0.31
N ALA A 116 -9.27 -3.58 0.76
CA ALA A 116 -8.59 -4.63 1.51
C ALA A 116 -7.56 -4.05 2.49
N ARG A 117 -7.21 -4.83 3.50
CA ARG A 117 -6.07 -4.58 4.41
C ARG A 117 -4.92 -5.53 4.09
N LEU A 118 -3.70 -5.08 4.37
CA LEU A 118 -2.52 -5.93 4.28
C LEU A 118 -2.59 -7.07 5.31
N PRO A 119 -2.07 -8.27 5.00
CA PRO A 119 -2.15 -9.43 5.88
C PRO A 119 -1.11 -9.41 7.01
N ILE A 120 -0.83 -8.24 7.62
CA ILE A 120 0.27 -8.10 8.59
C ILE A 120 0.02 -8.93 9.86
N GLU A 121 -1.20 -8.88 10.38
CA GLU A 121 -1.60 -9.55 11.63
C GLU A 121 -1.59 -11.08 11.50
N SER A 122 -1.54 -11.58 10.27
CA SER A 122 -1.36 -13.01 9.98
C SER A 122 0.05 -13.52 10.28
N PHE A 123 1.06 -12.65 10.21
CA PHE A 123 2.47 -13.02 10.35
C PHE A 123 3.13 -12.41 11.59
N PHE A 124 2.64 -11.26 12.06
CA PHE A 124 3.27 -10.51 13.15
C PHE A 124 2.25 -9.99 14.14
N LYS A 125 2.56 -10.16 15.43
CA LYS A 125 1.89 -9.45 16.51
C LYS A 125 2.58 -8.11 16.75
N LEU A 126 2.14 -7.07 16.05
CA LEU A 126 2.72 -5.73 16.18
C LEU A 126 2.46 -5.13 17.57
N CYS A 127 3.51 -4.54 18.16
CA CYS A 127 3.39 -3.76 19.38
C CYS A 127 2.99 -2.31 19.06
N GLY A 128 1.79 -1.89 19.46
CA GLY A 128 1.31 -0.50 19.35
C GLY A 128 0.33 -0.27 18.20
N ARG A 129 0.43 0.88 17.53
CA ARG A 129 -0.48 1.24 16.42
C ARG A 129 -0.08 0.55 15.11
N ASN A 130 -1.01 -0.21 14.54
CA ASN A 130 -0.87 -1.01 13.31
C ASN A 130 -1.04 -0.20 12.01
N VAL A 131 -0.81 1.12 12.05
CA VAL A 131 -0.92 1.97 10.85
C VAL A 131 0.46 2.24 10.29
N LEU A 132 0.66 1.80 9.05
CA LEU A 132 1.86 2.02 8.25
C LEU A 132 1.77 3.36 7.51
N THR A 133 2.93 3.96 7.23
CA THR A 133 2.99 5.16 6.39
C THR A 133 2.84 4.84 4.91
N ILE A 134 2.57 5.85 4.08
CA ILE A 134 2.37 5.70 2.62
C ILE A 134 3.56 4.96 2.00
N ASN A 135 4.77 5.40 2.34
CA ASN A 135 6.00 4.80 1.81
C ASN A 135 6.22 3.37 2.29
N GLN A 136 5.81 3.03 3.52
CA GLN A 136 5.93 1.66 4.02
C GLN A 136 4.98 0.72 3.28
N VAL A 137 3.71 1.11 3.10
CA VAL A 137 2.74 0.32 2.34
C VAL A 137 3.23 0.13 0.91
N PHE A 138 3.69 1.19 0.26
CA PHE A 138 4.21 1.13 -1.11
C PHE A 138 5.42 0.20 -1.22
N GLU A 139 6.42 0.34 -0.34
CA GLU A 139 7.62 -0.51 -0.35
C GLU A 139 7.29 -1.97 -0.09
N ILE A 140 6.33 -2.27 0.79
CA ILE A 140 5.84 -3.64 1.01
C ILE A 140 5.25 -4.21 -0.27
N LEU A 141 4.38 -3.47 -0.97
CA LEU A 141 3.78 -3.95 -2.21
C LEU A 141 4.85 -4.20 -3.28
N VAL A 142 5.80 -3.28 -3.44
CA VAL A 142 6.91 -3.45 -4.38
C VAL A 142 7.72 -4.71 -4.03
N ASN A 143 8.11 -4.90 -2.78
CA ASN A 143 8.86 -6.08 -2.34
C ASN A 143 8.05 -7.38 -2.49
N PHE A 144 6.73 -7.33 -2.27
CA PHE A 144 5.85 -8.45 -2.52
C PHE A 144 5.80 -8.80 -4.01
N CYS A 145 5.71 -7.83 -4.92
CA CYS A 145 5.79 -8.10 -6.36
C CYS A 145 7.12 -8.77 -6.77
N GLN A 146 8.22 -8.51 -6.05
CA GLN A 146 9.51 -9.15 -6.35
C GLN A 146 9.65 -10.58 -5.80
N SER A 147 8.92 -10.91 -4.74
CA SER A 147 9.18 -12.13 -3.94
C SER A 147 7.99 -13.06 -3.80
N LEU A 148 6.78 -12.55 -4.02
CA LEU A 148 5.49 -13.20 -3.74
C LEU A 148 5.37 -13.71 -2.30
N ASP A 149 6.14 -13.14 -1.37
CA ASP A 149 6.21 -13.53 0.03
C ASP A 149 5.92 -12.31 0.93
N TRP A 150 4.74 -12.32 1.54
CA TRP A 150 4.31 -11.27 2.46
C TRP A 150 5.21 -11.18 3.69
N LYS A 151 5.63 -12.32 4.27
CA LYS A 151 6.49 -12.32 5.46
C LYS A 151 7.81 -11.62 5.14
N LYS A 152 8.44 -11.97 4.02
CA LYS A 152 9.67 -11.31 3.55
C LYS A 152 9.46 -9.82 3.31
N ALA A 153 8.42 -9.45 2.56
CA ALA A 153 8.12 -8.05 2.26
C ALA A 153 7.91 -7.20 3.53
N PHE A 154 7.26 -7.76 4.55
CA PHE A 154 7.08 -7.09 5.84
C PHE A 154 8.39 -6.98 6.65
N LEU A 155 9.22 -8.03 6.69
CA LEU A 155 10.48 -8.02 7.43
C LEU A 155 11.49 -6.99 6.90
N ASP A 156 11.47 -6.76 5.58
CA ASP A 156 12.37 -5.80 4.93
C ASP A 156 12.00 -4.35 5.26
N VAL A 157 10.72 -4.07 5.54
CA VAL A 157 10.19 -2.70 5.70
C VAL A 157 9.84 -2.34 7.15
N ILE A 158 9.33 -3.29 7.93
CA ILE A 158 8.87 -3.04 9.30
C ILE A 158 10.06 -3.18 10.27
N PRO A 159 10.44 -2.10 11.00
CA PRO A 159 11.60 -2.18 11.90
C PRO A 159 11.42 -3.24 12.98
N LYS A 160 12.47 -4.06 13.22
CA LYS A 160 12.50 -5.13 14.24
C LYS A 160 11.98 -4.72 15.62
N ARG A 161 12.21 -3.46 16.01
CA ARG A 161 11.73 -2.87 17.29
C ARG A 161 10.21 -2.74 17.42
N LYS A 162 9.42 -2.90 16.35
CA LYS A 162 7.95 -2.90 16.40
C LYS A 162 7.35 -4.25 16.80
N GLY A 163 8.17 -5.20 17.26
CA GLY A 163 7.71 -6.48 17.78
C GLY A 163 7.47 -7.50 16.67
N ILE A 164 8.52 -7.83 15.93
CA ILE A 164 8.55 -9.11 15.19
C ILE A 164 8.77 -10.20 16.24
N ALA A 165 7.72 -10.54 17.00
CA ALA A 165 7.67 -11.82 17.69
C ALA A 165 7.23 -12.81 16.62
N GLU A 166 8.15 -13.67 16.17
CA GLU A 166 7.82 -14.77 15.27
C GLU A 166 6.92 -15.76 16.00
N GLU A 167 5.61 -15.51 16.02
CA GLU A 167 4.63 -16.56 16.23
C GLU A 167 4.03 -16.86 14.87
N ILE A 168 4.44 -18.00 14.31
CA ILE A 168 3.83 -18.58 13.13
C ILE A 168 2.34 -18.78 13.46
N SER A 169 1.44 -18.03 12.82
CA SER A 169 0.01 -18.32 12.91
C SER A 169 -0.23 -19.77 12.46
N SER A 170 -0.79 -20.58 13.35
CA SER A 170 -1.15 -21.98 13.10
C SER A 170 -2.11 -22.15 11.93
N GLU A 171 -2.81 -21.07 11.56
CA GLU A 171 -3.78 -21.02 10.47
C GLU A 171 -3.11 -20.90 9.09
N TYR A 172 -1.97 -20.21 9.00
CA TYR A 172 -1.15 -20.17 7.77
C TYR A 172 -0.41 -21.49 7.53
N LYS A 173 0.11 -22.11 8.59
CA LYS A 173 0.69 -23.47 8.51
C LYS A 173 -0.30 -24.49 7.96
N LYS A 174 -1.54 -24.48 8.47
CA LYS A 174 -2.60 -25.37 7.96
C LYS A 174 -2.93 -25.12 6.49
N ARG A 175 -2.93 -23.87 6.03
CA ARG A 175 -3.22 -23.55 4.62
C ARG A 175 -2.07 -23.92 3.68
N GLU A 176 -0.81 -23.71 4.08
CA GLU A 176 0.35 -24.20 3.30
C GLU A 176 0.41 -25.73 3.28
N GLU A 177 0.14 -26.41 4.39
CA GLU A 177 0.07 -27.87 4.43
C GLU A 177 -1.04 -28.40 3.50
N VAL A 178 -2.22 -27.77 3.49
CA VAL A 178 -3.32 -28.14 2.59
C VAL A 178 -2.97 -27.89 1.12
N SER A 179 -2.37 -26.75 0.77
CA SER A 179 -2.03 -26.48 -0.63
C SER A 179 -0.89 -27.36 -1.15
N LEU A 180 0.06 -27.74 -0.29
CA LEU A 180 1.13 -28.68 -0.62
C LEU A 180 0.59 -30.11 -0.76
N GLU A 181 -0.35 -30.54 0.09
CA GLU A 181 -1.00 -31.85 -0.04
C GLU A 181 -1.82 -31.97 -1.34
N GLU A 182 -2.52 -30.90 -1.75
CA GLU A 182 -3.26 -30.84 -3.01
C GLU A 182 -2.35 -30.93 -4.25
N LEU A 183 -1.12 -30.38 -4.18
CA LEU A 183 -0.13 -30.45 -5.25
C LEU A 183 0.61 -31.80 -5.35
N THR A 184 0.57 -32.62 -4.30
CA THR A 184 1.24 -33.93 -4.26
C THR A 184 0.32 -35.11 -4.59
N ASN A 185 -0.99 -34.86 -4.75
CA ASN A 185 -2.01 -35.86 -5.01
C ASN A 185 -2.52 -35.87 -6.47
N GLU A 186 -1.84 -35.17 -7.39
CA GLU A 186 -1.95 -35.36 -8.86
C GLU A 186 -0.73 -36.13 -9.40
#